data_AF-A0A1Y1LWK0-F1
#
_entry.id   AF-A0A1Y1LWK0-F1
#
_cell.length_a   1.000
_cell.length_b   1.000
_cell.length_c   1.000
_cell.angle_alpha   90.00
_cell.angle_beta   90.00
_cell.angle_gamma   90.00
#
_symmetry.space_group_name_H-M   'P 1'
#
loop_
_entity.id
_entity.type
_entity.pdbx_description
1 polymer ?
#
loop_
_entity_poly.entity_id
_entity_poly.type
_entity_poly.pdbx_seq_one_letter_code
_entity_poly.pdbx_strand_id
1 'polypeptide(L)'
;IMPYSTALCTPLSLMEAKENEKMTQDPAILVSFPLVGVQGKESTSLVVYTTTPWTLPSNLLIAVHPEFEYLQILDQQSGNQYITMESGLSMLYKDPQRAKYTVVRRLRGKELV
;
A
#
# COMPACT_ATOMS: atom_id res chain seq x y z
N ILE A 1 20.54 4.38 2.56
CA ILE A 1 19.67 4.96 3.62
C ILE A 1 20.41 4.77 4.94
N MET A 2 20.52 5.81 5.77
CA MET A 2 21.17 5.73 7.07
C MET A 2 20.12 5.84 8.18
N PRO A 3 20.21 5.06 9.28
CA PRO A 3 19.37 5.25 10.45
C PRO A 3 19.74 6.56 11.14
N TYR A 4 18.75 7.31 11.63
CA TYR A 4 18.94 8.64 12.19
C TYR A 4 18.27 8.75 13.57
N SER A 5 18.99 9.27 14.56
CA SER A 5 18.44 9.53 15.90
C SER A 5 17.96 10.98 15.98
N THR A 6 16.65 11.16 16.20
CA THR A 6 16.07 12.49 16.40
C THR A 6 16.46 13.12 17.75
N ALA A 7 16.80 12.30 18.76
CA ALA A 7 17.21 12.79 20.07
C ALA A 7 18.64 13.35 20.08
N LEU A 8 19.55 12.74 19.32
CA LEU A 8 20.96 13.13 19.23
C LEU A 8 21.28 13.96 17.99
N CYS A 9 20.32 14.13 17.08
CA CYS A 9 20.48 14.81 15.79
C CYS A 9 21.69 14.33 14.98
N THR A 10 21.97 13.01 15.00
CA THR A 10 23.12 12.38 14.33
C THR A 10 22.72 11.07 13.66
N PRO A 11 23.34 10.70 12.53
CA PRO A 11 23.22 9.35 11.99
C PRO A 11 23.85 8.32 12.93
N LEU A 12 23.30 7.10 12.91
CA LEU A 12 23.81 5.95 13.63
C LEU A 12 24.41 4.93 12.65
N SER A 13 25.34 4.11 13.13
CA SER A 13 25.79 2.92 12.41
C SER A 13 24.72 1.83 12.43
N LEU A 14 24.81 0.89 11.47
CA LEU A 14 23.85 -0.23 11.40
C LEU A 14 23.91 -1.13 12.65
N MET A 15 25.09 -1.27 13.28
CA MET A 15 25.24 -2.06 14.50
C MET A 15 24.51 -1.42 15.68
N GLU A 16 24.66 -0.10 15.87
CA GLU A 16 23.98 0.64 16.94
C GLU A 16 22.46 0.65 16.79
N ALA A 17 21.96 0.78 15.55
CA ALA A 17 20.52 0.75 15.29
C ALA A 17 19.90 -0.62 15.64
N LYS A 18 20.63 -1.71 15.39
CA LYS A 18 20.15 -3.08 15.63
C LYS A 18 20.17 -3.47 17.10
N GLU A 19 21.09 -2.91 17.90
CA GLU A 19 21.23 -3.24 19.32
C GLU A 19 19.97 -2.89 20.14
N ASN A 20 19.23 -1.85 19.74
CA ASN A 20 18.08 -1.34 20.49
C ASN A 20 16.75 -1.49 19.72
N GLU A 21 16.62 -2.52 18.89
CA GLU A 21 15.37 -2.83 18.20
C GLU A 21 14.30 -3.27 19.21
N LYS A 22 13.11 -2.65 19.15
CA LYS A 22 12.01 -2.90 20.07
C LYS A 22 10.70 -3.10 19.33
N MET A 23 9.90 -4.06 19.80
CA MET A 23 8.55 -4.27 19.32
C MET A 23 7.66 -3.11 19.80
N THR A 24 7.14 -2.33 18.87
CA THR A 24 6.21 -1.22 19.12
C THR A 24 4.91 -1.46 18.35
N GLN A 25 3.81 -0.89 18.84
CA GLN A 25 2.55 -0.89 18.10
C GLN A 25 2.50 0.32 17.17
N ASP A 26 2.66 0.07 15.88
CA ASP A 26 2.55 1.10 14.84
C ASP A 26 1.14 1.16 14.24
N PRO A 27 0.69 2.35 13.79
CA PRO A 27 -0.59 2.47 13.10
C PRO A 27 -0.53 1.79 11.73
N ALA A 28 -1.47 0.90 11.48
CA ALA A 28 -1.65 0.24 10.18
C ALA A 28 -2.74 0.95 9.38
N ILE A 29 -2.37 1.68 8.31
CA ILE A 29 -3.33 2.42 7.48
C ILE A 29 -3.30 1.97 6.02
N LEU A 30 -4.47 2.07 5.37
CA LEU A 30 -4.67 1.86 3.95
C LEU A 30 -5.04 3.18 3.30
N VAL A 31 -4.35 3.53 2.22
CA VAL A 31 -4.55 4.77 1.47
C VAL A 31 -4.90 4.43 0.02
N SER A 32 -5.96 5.07 -0.49
CA SER A 32 -6.37 4.95 -1.88
C SER A 32 -5.80 6.09 -2.72
N PHE A 33 -5.18 5.74 -3.84
CA PHE A 33 -4.63 6.66 -4.84
C PHE A 33 -5.41 6.51 -6.15
N PRO A 34 -6.26 7.48 -6.52
CA PRO A 34 -7.03 7.41 -7.75
C PRO A 34 -6.12 7.47 -8.98
N LEU A 35 -6.40 6.65 -10.00
CA LEU A 35 -5.69 6.69 -11.27
C LEU A 35 -6.19 7.87 -12.11
N VAL A 36 -5.28 8.78 -12.45
CA VAL A 36 -5.55 9.92 -13.33
C VAL A 36 -4.99 9.68 -14.73
N GLY A 37 -5.71 10.10 -15.76
CA GLY A 37 -5.21 10.09 -17.14
C GLY A 37 -5.36 8.77 -17.92
N VAL A 38 -6.03 7.75 -17.37
CA VAL A 38 -6.35 6.51 -18.09
C VAL A 38 -7.82 6.50 -18.48
N GLN A 39 -8.10 6.66 -19.78
CA GLN A 39 -9.47 6.61 -20.31
C GLN A 39 -10.17 5.30 -19.92
N GLY A 40 -11.34 5.40 -19.28
CA GLY A 40 -12.15 4.27 -18.84
C GLY A 40 -11.76 3.64 -17.49
N LYS A 41 -10.76 4.19 -16.76
CA LYS A 41 -10.39 3.73 -15.40
C LYS A 41 -10.46 4.82 -14.33
N GLU A 42 -11.20 5.90 -14.56
CA GLU A 42 -11.30 7.04 -13.64
C GLU A 42 -11.86 6.66 -12.25
N SER A 43 -12.65 5.59 -12.16
CA SER A 43 -13.16 5.05 -10.90
C SER A 43 -12.23 4.00 -10.26
N THR A 44 -11.02 3.82 -10.78
CA THR A 44 -10.03 2.86 -10.27
C THR A 44 -8.98 3.54 -9.41
N SER A 45 -8.78 3.02 -8.19
CA SER A 45 -7.74 3.48 -7.27
C SER A 45 -6.74 2.38 -6.93
N LEU A 46 -5.47 2.73 -6.81
CA LEU A 46 -4.43 1.87 -6.22
C LEU A 46 -4.55 1.94 -4.70
N VAL A 47 -4.46 0.79 -4.03
CA VAL A 47 -4.47 0.75 -2.56
C VAL A 47 -3.07 0.46 -2.06
N VAL A 48 -2.59 1.30 -1.15
CA VAL A 48 -1.28 1.18 -0.53
C VAL A 48 -1.44 1.01 0.98
N TYR A 49 -0.74 0.02 1.53
CA TYR A 49 -0.59 -0.18 2.96
C TYR A 49 0.67 0.52 3.46
N THR A 50 0.58 1.25 4.57
CA THR A 50 1.75 1.82 5.24
C THR A 50 1.60 1.79 6.75
N THR A 51 2.71 1.56 7.45
CA THR A 51 2.84 1.68 8.91
C THR A 51 3.36 3.05 9.34
N THR A 52 3.86 3.86 8.40
CA THR A 52 4.45 5.17 8.66
C THR A 52 3.61 6.27 7.99
N PRO A 53 2.47 6.69 8.56
CA PRO A 53 1.59 7.69 7.95
C PRO A 53 2.29 9.03 7.70
N TRP A 54 3.29 9.38 8.51
CA TRP A 54 4.05 10.62 8.39
C TRP A 54 4.88 10.73 7.09
N THR A 55 5.08 9.64 6.35
CA THR A 55 5.75 9.68 5.04
C THR A 55 4.81 10.01 3.89
N LEU A 56 3.49 9.99 4.10
CA LEU A 56 2.50 10.22 3.04
C LEU A 56 2.55 11.62 2.41
N PRO A 57 2.76 12.72 3.17
CA PRO A 57 2.86 14.05 2.56
C PRO A 57 4.03 14.21 1.59
N SER A 58 5.08 13.39 1.74
CA SER A 58 6.26 13.37 0.88
C SER A 58 6.22 12.22 -0.14
N ASN A 59 5.04 11.65 -0.43
CA ASN A 59 4.92 10.63 -1.47
C ASN A 59 5.15 11.25 -2.86
N LEU A 60 6.03 10.63 -3.64
CA LEU A 60 6.35 11.05 -5.01
C LEU A 60 5.89 10.05 -6.06
N LEU A 61 6.04 8.76 -5.77
CA LEU A 61 5.80 7.66 -6.70
C LEU A 61 5.25 6.44 -5.94
N ILE A 62 4.57 5.57 -6.68
CA ILE A 62 4.14 4.26 -6.22
C ILE A 62 4.98 3.22 -6.96
N ALA A 63 5.61 2.32 -6.20
CA ALA A 63 6.38 1.22 -6.77
C ALA A 63 5.50 -0.04 -6.91
N VAL A 64 5.58 -0.69 -8.06
CA VAL A 64 4.94 -1.98 -8.32
C VAL A 64 6.00 -2.98 -8.77
N HIS A 65 5.86 -4.23 -8.33
CA HIS A 65 6.79 -5.28 -8.72
C HIS A 65 6.34 -5.88 -10.06
N PRO A 66 7.17 -5.88 -11.11
CA PRO A 66 6.74 -6.22 -12.47
C PRO A 66 6.23 -7.68 -12.61
N GLU A 67 6.77 -8.60 -11.82
CA GLU A 67 6.42 -10.03 -11.91
C GLU A 67 5.24 -10.44 -11.03
N PHE A 68 4.80 -9.58 -10.12
CA PHE A 68 3.72 -9.93 -9.20
C PHE A 68 2.36 -9.76 -9.87
N GLU A 69 1.40 -10.58 -9.43
CA GLU A 69 0.02 -10.55 -9.87
C GLU A 69 -0.80 -9.65 -8.95
N TYR A 70 -1.51 -8.71 -9.56
CA TYR A 70 -2.39 -7.74 -8.91
C TYR A 70 -3.84 -8.02 -9.31
N LEU A 71 -4.76 -7.82 -8.36
CA LEU A 71 -6.19 -8.01 -8.53
C LEU A 71 -6.86 -6.65 -8.65
N GLN A 72 -7.66 -6.48 -9.71
CA GLN A 72 -8.62 -5.40 -9.78
C GLN A 72 -9.94 -5.91 -9.20
N ILE A 73 -10.36 -5.32 -8.09
CA ILE A 73 -11.62 -5.59 -7.41
C ILE A 73 -12.60 -4.44 -7.66
N LEU A 74 -13.88 -4.77 -7.78
CA LEU A 74 -14.97 -3.82 -7.74
C LEU A 74 -15.67 -3.97 -6.38
N ASP A 75 -15.70 -2.89 -5.62
CA ASP A 75 -16.48 -2.84 -4.39
C ASP A 75 -17.95 -2.55 -4.74
N GLN A 76 -18.86 -3.48 -4.43
CA GLN A 76 -20.27 -3.32 -4.72
C GLN A 76 -20.95 -2.27 -3.82
N GLN A 77 -20.36 -1.91 -2.67
CA GLN A 77 -20.93 -0.90 -1.78
C GLN A 77 -20.62 0.52 -2.25
N SER A 78 -19.38 0.76 -2.66
CA SER A 78 -18.93 2.09 -3.10
C SER A 78 -19.02 2.29 -4.62
N GLY A 79 -19.13 1.22 -5.40
CA GLY A 79 -19.04 1.27 -6.87
C GLY A 79 -17.64 1.57 -7.40
N ASN A 80 -16.65 1.71 -6.51
CA ASN A 80 -15.27 2.03 -6.85
C ASN A 80 -14.47 0.76 -7.13
N GLN A 81 -13.49 0.88 -8.01
CA GLN A 81 -12.55 -0.19 -8.32
C GLN A 81 -11.26 0.04 -7.54
N TYR A 82 -10.71 -1.03 -6.98
CA TYR A 82 -9.43 -1.00 -6.28
C TYR A 82 -8.45 -2.00 -6.92
N ILE A 83 -7.18 -1.63 -6.97
CA ILE A 83 -6.10 -2.53 -7.37
C ILE A 83 -5.26 -2.84 -6.14
N THR A 84 -5.13 -4.13 -5.82
CA THR A 84 -4.35 -4.63 -4.69
C THR A 84 -3.79 -6.03 -4.98
N MET A 85 -2.79 -6.48 -4.23
CA MET A 85 -2.36 -7.87 -4.26
C MET A 85 -3.30 -8.76 -3.44
N GLU A 86 -3.27 -10.07 -3.68
CA GLU A 86 -4.08 -11.04 -2.92
C GLU A 86 -3.81 -10.96 -1.41
N SER A 87 -2.55 -10.76 -1.02
CA SER A 87 -2.17 -10.53 0.38
C SER A 87 -2.84 -9.29 0.99
N GLY A 88 -3.03 -8.23 0.20
CA GLY A 88 -3.65 -6.98 0.61
C GLY A 88 -5.17 -7.07 0.78
N LEU A 89 -5.85 -8.07 0.23
CA LEU A 89 -7.29 -8.27 0.42
C LEU A 89 -7.65 -8.52 1.89
N SER A 90 -6.83 -9.30 2.59
CA SER A 90 -7.00 -9.59 4.02
C SER A 90 -6.92 -8.35 4.90
N MET A 91 -6.13 -7.35 4.48
CA MET A 91 -6.01 -6.08 5.17
C MET A 91 -7.16 -5.14 4.85
N LEU A 92 -7.66 -5.17 3.61
CA LEU A 92 -8.75 -4.30 3.15
C LEU A 92 -10.10 -4.72 3.73
N TYR A 93 -10.36 -6.03 3.81
CA TYR A 93 -11.59 -6.58 4.35
C TYR A 93 -11.32 -7.42 5.59
N LYS A 94 -11.59 -6.88 6.78
CA LYS A 94 -11.50 -7.62 8.06
C LYS A 94 -12.38 -8.88 8.08
N ASP A 95 -13.53 -8.85 7.40
CA ASP A 95 -14.44 -9.98 7.24
C ASP A 95 -14.65 -10.31 5.74
N PRO A 96 -13.86 -11.24 5.17
CA PRO A 96 -13.94 -11.57 3.74
C PRO A 96 -15.30 -12.15 3.32
N GLN A 97 -16.09 -12.71 4.25
CA GLN A 97 -17.44 -13.22 3.97
C GLN A 97 -18.54 -12.16 3.93
N ARG A 98 -18.30 -10.98 4.53
CA ARG A 98 -19.24 -9.84 4.48
C ARG A 98 -18.88 -8.84 3.40
N ALA A 99 -17.67 -8.91 2.88
CA ALA A 99 -17.17 -8.04 1.84
C ALA A 99 -17.79 -8.42 0.47
N LYS A 100 -18.65 -7.55 -0.03
CA LYS A 100 -19.25 -7.69 -1.36
C LYS A 100 -18.30 -7.12 -2.41
N TYR A 101 -17.24 -7.84 -2.73
CA TYR A 101 -16.33 -7.48 -3.81
C TYR A 101 -16.38 -8.49 -4.95
N THR A 102 -16.28 -8.00 -6.18
CA THR A 102 -16.15 -8.83 -7.37
C THR A 102 -14.76 -8.65 -7.93
N VAL A 103 -14.03 -9.74 -8.15
CA VAL A 103 -12.75 -9.67 -8.87
C VAL A 103 -13.05 -9.47 -10.35
N VAL A 104 -12.67 -8.32 -10.89
CA VAL A 104 -12.90 -7.95 -12.29
C VAL A 104 -11.87 -8.62 -13.19
N ARG A 105 -10.59 -8.51 -12.82
CA ARG A 105 -9.47 -9.10 -13.57
C ARG A 105 -8.20 -9.22 -12.72
N ARG A 106 -7.30 -10.07 -13.21
CA ARG A 106 -5.91 -10.22 -12.75
C ARG A 106 -5.00 -9.49 -13.73
N LEU A 107 -4.04 -8.74 -13.21
CA LEU A 107 -3.10 -7.91 -13.94
C LEU A 107 -1.68 -8.25 -13.51
N ARG A 108 -0.72 -8.31 -14.43
CA ARG A 108 0.69 -8.36 -14.03
C ARG A 108 1.20 -6.97 -13.67
N GLY A 109 2.15 -6.88 -12.75
CA GLY A 109 2.77 -5.59 -12.39
C GLY A 109 3.39 -4.86 -13.58
N LYS A 110 3.87 -5.58 -14.61
CA LYS A 110 4.33 -5.00 -15.89
C LYS A 110 3.26 -4.20 -16.63
N GLU A 111 1.98 -4.47 -16.40
CA GLU A 111 0.87 -3.75 -17.05
C GLU A 111 0.45 -2.49 -16.28
N LEU A 112 1.03 -2.27 -15.09
CA LEU A 112 0.75 -1.13 -14.22
C LEU A 112 1.83 -0.03 -14.29
N VAL A 113 2.94 -0.29 -15.02
CA VAL A 113 4.07 0.64 -15.22
C VAL A 113 3.95 1.32 -16.57
#